data_AF-A0A7W1J6R1-F1
#
_entry.id   AF-A0A7W1J6R1-F1
#
_cell.length_a   1.000
_cell.length_b   1.000
_cell.length_c   1.000
_cell.angle_alpha   90.00
_cell.angle_beta   90.00
_cell.angle_gamma   90.00
#
_symmetry.space_group_name_H-M   'P 1'
#
loop_
_entity.id
_entity.type
_entity.pdbx_description
1 polymer ?
#
loop_
_entity_poly.entity_id
_entity_poly.type
_entity_poly.pdbx_seq_one_letter_code
_entity_poly.pdbx_strand_id
1 'polypeptide(L)'
;RNEVIKASKVAGVQNTSVSQFMGDMYQNVNIYDNNIIVFGKNFISPISDNALFFYKFYLIDSMVIDGHKCYQLQFKPRRKQELTFTGNLWAADTSFAVKQIEMSIAEDANINFINATNVVQKYIMIDSVWMMEKERLVIDFNPLPVENKKKSTMGIYGRKTASYGSFKINQPKEDRFYSLTENLKVEDDAFKKSDEYWKEHRLDSLSKNEKQIYHMVDTLQSLPIYHTWIDVLQLFITGYKVKGNFEYGPYFNMYSFNEIEGNRFRFGGRTSNQFSKWYELSGYVAFGTKDERFKYSIGLRSFISKNPRTMVGMYYKNDNEILGQSQNGFTTDNILASLFRITPLRNLTNVKQVFFYIDRQWFSGFNTKLSFYNRQMFPLANFSYEYHKTSNTIATKEHITTSEVRVLARLALHEKFIDGAFTRLSLGTPNPIIQAQYTLGIKNLFNSDYNYQKLVLNLEDRIRINPIGYFDYLLECGKVWGQLPYPLLELHGGNETYTYDLYAFNGMNYYEFVSDEYATASISHHFDGFFLNRIPLMRKLKWREVIGGKALIGRVNDKNRELLIFPDHLYDLKRGPYFEANAGIENIFKVFRIDGIWRLSYLDNPRVTPFSFRFSFQFNF
;
A
#
# COMPACT_ATOMS: atom_id res chain seq x y z
N ARG A 1 22.37 4.44 5.69
CA ARG A 1 22.92 3.06 5.76
C ARG A 1 23.10 2.60 4.33
N ASN A 2 24.32 2.24 3.93
CA ASN A 2 24.57 1.62 2.64
C ASN A 2 24.72 0.11 2.82
N GLU A 3 24.02 -0.66 2.00
CA GLU A 3 24.02 -2.10 2.01
C GLU A 3 24.54 -2.62 0.66
N VAL A 4 25.53 -3.51 0.69
CA VAL A 4 26.08 -4.14 -0.51
C VAL A 4 25.85 -5.65 -0.41
N ILE A 5 24.98 -6.17 -1.28
CA ILE A 5 24.70 -7.60 -1.37
C ILE A 5 25.73 -8.23 -2.30
N LYS A 6 26.72 -8.90 -1.70
CA LYS A 6 27.78 -9.63 -2.41
C LYS A 6 27.33 -11.00 -2.95
N ALA A 7 26.39 -11.63 -2.26
CA ALA A 7 25.88 -12.94 -2.61
C ALA A 7 24.44 -13.13 -2.10
N SER A 8 23.61 -13.80 -2.89
CA SER A 8 22.24 -14.14 -2.53
C SER A 8 21.86 -15.51 -3.10
N LYS A 9 21.39 -16.41 -2.23
CA LYS A 9 20.90 -17.75 -2.62
C LYS A 9 19.51 -17.93 -2.04
N VAL A 10 18.53 -18.10 -2.91
CA VAL A 10 17.13 -18.29 -2.56
C VAL A 10 16.67 -19.63 -3.14
N ALA A 11 16.06 -20.46 -2.31
CA ALA A 11 15.34 -21.68 -2.74
C ALA A 11 13.85 -21.51 -2.42
N GLY A 12 12.96 -22.09 -3.24
CA GLY A 12 11.51 -21.92 -3.09
C GLY A 12 10.87 -20.94 -4.08
N VAL A 13 9.62 -20.55 -3.83
CA VAL A 13 8.87 -19.66 -4.73
C VAL A 13 9.43 -18.24 -4.70
N GLN A 14 9.87 -17.75 -5.85
CA GLN A 14 10.13 -16.33 -6.08
C GLN A 14 8.81 -15.63 -6.47
N ASN A 15 7.85 -15.56 -5.54
CA ASN A 15 6.59 -14.85 -5.74
C ASN A 15 6.57 -13.62 -4.84
N THR A 16 6.16 -12.49 -5.41
CA THR A 16 5.99 -11.18 -4.77
C THR A 16 5.25 -11.25 -3.43
N SER A 17 4.27 -12.12 -3.27
CA SER A 17 3.46 -12.24 -2.04
C SER A 17 4.19 -12.96 -0.90
N VAL A 18 4.95 -14.01 -1.23
CA VAL A 18 5.83 -14.70 -0.27
C VAL A 18 7.00 -13.78 0.11
N SER A 19 7.50 -13.01 -0.86
CA SER A 19 8.50 -11.96 -0.63
C SER A 19 7.98 -10.81 0.23
N GLN A 20 6.67 -10.51 0.25
CA GLN A 20 6.07 -9.52 1.16
C GLN A 20 6.18 -9.95 2.61
N PHE A 21 5.78 -11.18 2.89
CA PHE A 21 5.92 -11.78 4.22
C PHE A 21 7.39 -11.87 4.65
N MET A 22 8.29 -12.30 3.75
CA MET A 22 9.73 -12.31 4.02
C MET A 22 10.29 -10.90 4.23
N GLY A 23 9.77 -9.89 3.53
CA GLY A 23 10.13 -8.48 3.67
C GLY A 23 9.97 -7.96 5.10
N ASP A 24 8.87 -8.34 5.77
CA ASP A 24 8.64 -8.02 7.17
C ASP A 24 9.57 -8.82 8.11
N MET A 25 10.03 -10.01 7.73
CA MET A 25 11.07 -10.72 8.48
C MET A 25 12.44 -10.03 8.38
N TYR A 26 12.71 -9.29 7.29
CA TYR A 26 13.92 -8.45 7.18
C TYR A 26 13.85 -7.17 8.02
N GLN A 27 12.78 -6.93 8.79
CA GLN A 27 12.76 -5.84 9.75
C GLN A 27 13.92 -6.01 10.75
N ASN A 28 14.60 -4.91 11.03
CA ASN A 28 15.72 -4.86 11.95
C ASN A 28 15.15 -4.59 13.35
N VAL A 29 15.14 -5.60 14.22
CA VAL A 29 14.63 -5.43 15.58
C VAL A 29 15.74 -4.75 16.38
N ASN A 30 15.55 -3.49 16.76
CA ASN A 30 16.46 -2.82 17.68
C ASN A 30 15.79 -2.68 19.04
N ILE A 31 16.27 -3.44 20.03
CA ILE A 31 15.73 -3.39 21.39
C ILE A 31 15.99 -2.04 22.08
N TYR A 32 17.01 -1.30 21.64
CA TYR A 32 17.34 0.00 22.22
C TYR A 32 16.41 1.12 21.74
N ASP A 33 15.59 0.86 20.71
CA ASP A 33 14.51 1.78 20.37
C ASP A 33 13.41 1.65 21.42
N ASN A 34 12.81 2.78 21.83
CA ASN A 34 11.70 2.79 22.78
C ASN A 34 10.53 1.91 22.32
N ASN A 35 10.34 1.79 21.00
CA ASN A 35 9.30 0.96 20.42
C ASN A 35 9.86 0.12 19.27
N ILE A 36 9.40 -1.13 19.21
CA ILE A 36 9.82 -2.12 18.24
C ILE A 36 8.64 -2.39 17.30
N ILE A 37 8.81 -2.08 16.02
CA ILE A 37 7.79 -2.40 15.01
C ILE A 37 7.92 -3.87 14.65
N VAL A 38 6.85 -4.63 14.85
CA VAL A 38 6.76 -6.06 14.50
C VAL A 38 5.45 -6.25 13.74
N PHE A 39 5.54 -6.63 12.45
CA PHE A 39 4.39 -6.78 11.54
C PHE A 39 3.48 -5.53 11.47
N GLY A 40 4.09 -4.34 11.43
CA GLY A 40 3.36 -3.07 11.36
C GLY A 40 2.71 -2.63 12.68
N LYS A 41 2.78 -3.46 13.74
CA LYS A 41 2.34 -3.11 15.10
C LYS A 41 3.51 -2.62 15.94
N ASN A 42 3.23 -1.67 16.82
CA ASN A 42 4.25 -1.01 17.61
C ASN A 42 4.28 -1.60 19.02
N PHE A 43 5.29 -2.40 19.31
CA PHE A 43 5.48 -3.03 20.63
C PHE A 43 6.38 -2.17 21.50
N ILE A 44 6.06 -2.03 22.79
CA ILE A 44 6.93 -1.30 23.72
C ILE A 44 8.18 -2.14 23.99
N SER A 45 9.38 -1.57 23.84
CA SER A 45 10.61 -2.29 24.19
C SER A 45 10.68 -2.57 25.71
N PRO A 46 11.17 -3.75 26.14
CA PRO A 46 11.41 -4.00 27.56
C PRO A 46 12.50 -3.10 28.15
N ILE A 47 13.31 -2.42 27.34
CA ILE A 47 14.30 -1.44 27.83
C ILE A 47 13.94 -0.01 27.39
N SER A 48 12.67 0.23 27.08
CA SER A 48 12.15 1.58 26.86
C SER A 48 12.34 2.45 28.11
N ASP A 49 12.49 3.76 27.91
CA ASP A 49 12.46 4.78 28.97
C ASP A 49 11.21 4.65 29.87
N ASN A 50 10.09 4.18 29.31
CA ASN A 50 8.83 3.96 30.02
C ASN A 50 8.56 2.50 30.39
N ALA A 51 9.56 1.61 30.31
CA ALA A 51 9.38 0.17 30.50
C ALA A 51 8.70 -0.21 31.82
N LEU A 52 9.00 0.49 32.92
CA LEU A 52 8.40 0.21 34.24
C LEU A 52 6.89 0.44 34.31
N PHE A 53 6.31 1.23 33.39
CA PHE A 53 4.86 1.41 33.29
C PHE A 53 4.17 0.19 32.65
N PHE A 54 4.86 -0.50 31.74
CA PHE A 54 4.34 -1.61 30.94
C PHE A 54 4.79 -2.98 31.45
N TYR A 55 5.92 -3.06 32.17
CA TYR A 55 6.54 -4.30 32.59
C TYR A 55 6.71 -4.40 34.10
N LYS A 56 6.72 -5.63 34.60
CA LYS A 56 7.25 -6.01 35.92
C LYS A 56 8.58 -6.71 35.70
N PHE A 57 9.61 -6.27 36.41
CA PHE A 57 10.94 -6.88 36.39
C PHE A 57 11.18 -7.70 37.64
N TYR A 58 11.84 -8.84 37.47
CA TYR A 58 12.28 -9.72 38.53
C TYR A 58 13.77 -9.99 38.32
N LEU A 59 14.59 -9.68 39.32
CA LEU A 59 15.99 -10.09 39.34
C LEU A 59 16.03 -11.58 39.70
N ILE A 60 16.54 -12.39 38.77
CA ILE A 60 16.51 -13.85 38.88
C ILE A 60 17.84 -14.39 39.41
N ASP A 61 18.95 -13.98 38.79
CA ASP A 61 20.28 -14.52 39.10
C ASP A 61 21.39 -13.57 38.62
N SER A 62 22.65 -13.90 38.91
CA SER A 62 23.84 -13.27 38.34
C SER A 62 24.88 -14.32 37.93
N MET A 63 25.49 -14.16 36.75
CA MET A 63 26.47 -15.10 36.22
C MET A 63 27.56 -14.36 35.42
N VAL A 64 28.76 -14.93 35.34
CA VAL A 64 29.81 -14.43 34.45
C VAL A 64 29.62 -15.03 33.05
N ILE A 65 29.40 -14.17 32.05
CA ILE A 65 29.21 -14.53 30.64
C ILE A 65 30.29 -13.84 29.81
N ASP A 66 31.12 -14.60 29.10
CA ASP A 66 32.24 -14.11 28.28
C ASP A 66 33.16 -13.11 29.03
N GLY A 67 33.47 -13.40 30.30
CA GLY A 67 34.33 -12.56 31.13
C GLY A 67 33.65 -11.34 31.78
N HIS A 68 32.35 -11.12 31.53
CA HIS A 68 31.59 -10.03 32.14
C HIS A 68 30.60 -10.58 33.16
N LYS A 69 30.54 -10.00 34.36
CA LYS A 69 29.46 -10.30 35.32
C LYS A 69 28.16 -9.69 34.81
N CYS A 70 27.12 -10.51 34.72
CA CYS A 70 25.83 -10.14 34.15
C CYS A 70 24.70 -10.49 35.13
N TYR A 71 23.68 -9.64 35.20
CA TYR A 71 22.46 -9.88 35.95
C TYR A 71 21.33 -10.35 35.03
N GLN A 72 20.65 -11.42 35.42
CA GLN A 72 19.49 -11.93 34.71
C GLN A 72 18.22 -11.25 35.24
N LEU A 73 17.53 -10.54 34.36
CA LEU A 73 16.26 -9.89 34.62
C LEU A 73 15.17 -10.58 33.80
N GLN A 74 14.12 -11.06 34.47
CA GLN A 74 12.89 -11.49 33.82
C GLN A 74 11.91 -10.33 33.74
N PHE A 75 11.29 -10.12 32.60
CA PHE A 75 10.25 -9.11 32.41
C PHE A 75 8.93 -9.71 31.92
N LYS A 76 7.82 -9.22 32.47
CA LYS A 76 6.46 -9.63 32.11
C LYS A 76 5.54 -8.42 31.95
N PRO A 77 4.57 -8.43 31.01
CA PRO A 77 3.60 -7.37 30.87
C PRO A 77 2.80 -7.12 32.15
N ARG A 78 2.50 -5.86 32.45
CA ARG A 78 1.65 -5.45 33.57
C ARG A 78 0.16 -5.67 33.27
N ARG A 79 -0.25 -5.53 32.01
CA ARG A 79 -1.65 -5.67 31.59
C ARG A 79 -1.77 -6.66 30.44
N LYS A 80 -2.96 -7.25 30.35
CA LYS A 80 -3.31 -8.21 29.30
C LYS A 80 -3.58 -7.52 27.97
N GLN A 81 -3.20 -8.16 26.87
CA GLN A 81 -3.40 -7.71 25.49
C GLN A 81 -2.72 -6.40 25.08
N GLU A 82 -1.81 -5.86 25.91
CA GLU A 82 -0.94 -4.78 25.49
C GLU A 82 0.11 -5.31 24.50
N LEU A 83 0.48 -4.49 23.50
CA LEU A 83 1.53 -4.81 22.54
C LEU A 83 2.90 -4.73 23.24
N THR A 84 3.22 -5.81 23.95
CA THR A 84 4.37 -5.94 24.84
C THR A 84 5.00 -7.33 24.71
N PHE A 85 6.20 -7.48 25.27
CA PHE A 85 6.96 -8.73 25.26
C PHE A 85 7.00 -9.40 26.63
N THR A 86 7.30 -10.69 26.66
CA THR A 86 7.68 -11.42 27.87
C THR A 86 9.01 -12.12 27.61
N GLY A 87 9.89 -12.17 28.60
CA GLY A 87 11.21 -12.72 28.36
C GLY A 87 12.21 -12.51 29.48
N ASN A 88 13.47 -12.75 29.13
CA ASN A 88 14.61 -12.55 30.02
C ASN A 88 15.69 -11.76 29.29
N LEU A 89 16.39 -10.88 30.01
CA LEU A 89 17.57 -10.19 29.52
C LEU A 89 18.73 -10.34 30.51
N TRP A 90 19.94 -10.35 29.96
CA TRP A 90 21.19 -10.33 30.70
C TRP A 90 21.82 -8.95 30.54
N ALA A 91 21.91 -8.20 31.63
CA ALA A 91 22.54 -6.88 31.65
C ALA A 91 23.95 -6.99 32.25
N ALA A 92 24.95 -6.46 31.55
CA ALA A 92 26.32 -6.39 32.07
C ALA A 92 26.39 -5.44 33.29
N ASP A 93 27.12 -5.82 34.33
CA ASP A 93 27.12 -5.12 35.62
C ASP A 93 27.63 -3.67 35.56
N THR A 94 28.66 -3.42 34.77
CA THR A 94 29.39 -2.15 34.74
C THR A 94 28.81 -1.19 33.72
N SER A 95 28.48 -1.69 32.52
CA SER A 95 27.96 -0.85 31.44
C SER A 95 26.43 -0.81 31.36
N PHE A 96 25.72 -1.66 32.11
CA PHE A 96 24.27 -1.88 32.03
C PHE A 96 23.75 -2.23 30.63
N ALA A 97 24.65 -2.57 29.71
CA ALA A 97 24.32 -2.92 28.35
C ALA A 97 23.72 -4.33 28.30
N VAL A 98 22.82 -4.54 27.35
CA VAL A 98 22.23 -5.86 27.14
C VAL A 98 23.28 -6.77 26.48
N LYS A 99 23.72 -7.80 27.20
CA LYS A 99 24.59 -8.87 26.70
C LYS A 99 23.81 -9.87 25.86
N GLN A 100 22.63 -10.24 26.34
CA GLN A 100 21.72 -11.16 25.66
C GLN A 100 20.28 -10.82 26.06
N ILE A 101 19.37 -10.90 25.10
CA ILE A 101 17.93 -10.84 25.38
C ILE A 101 17.23 -11.96 24.63
N GLU A 102 16.29 -12.61 25.31
CA GLU A 102 15.34 -13.52 24.72
C GLU A 102 13.95 -13.04 25.08
N MET A 103 13.15 -12.74 24.07
CA MET A 103 11.82 -12.17 24.24
C MET A 103 10.84 -12.79 23.27
N SER A 104 9.61 -12.93 23.74
CA SER A 104 8.49 -13.40 22.95
C SER A 104 7.34 -12.42 23.05
N ILE A 105 6.52 -12.32 22.00
CA ILE A 105 5.26 -11.56 22.08
C ILE A 105 4.41 -12.16 23.21
N ALA A 106 3.78 -11.31 24.03
CA ALA A 106 2.86 -11.77 25.06
C ALA A 106 1.74 -12.64 24.46
N GLU A 107 1.43 -13.80 25.05
CA GLU A 107 0.46 -14.77 24.50
C GLU A 107 -0.93 -14.17 24.24
N ASP A 108 -1.29 -13.14 24.99
CA ASP A 108 -2.58 -12.47 24.89
C ASP A 108 -2.54 -11.18 24.06
N ALA A 109 -1.39 -10.81 23.47
CA ALA A 109 -1.26 -9.63 22.62
C ALA A 109 -2.34 -9.61 21.52
N ASN A 110 -2.92 -8.43 21.28
CA ASN A 110 -3.91 -8.24 20.22
C ASN A 110 -3.23 -8.14 18.84
N ILE A 111 -2.58 -9.22 18.43
CA ILE A 111 -2.02 -9.43 17.09
C ILE A 111 -2.77 -10.58 16.40
N ASN A 112 -2.99 -10.44 15.11
CA ASN A 112 -3.66 -11.39 14.24
C ASN A 112 -2.65 -12.32 13.59
N PHE A 113 -3.11 -13.54 13.32
CA PHE A 113 -2.40 -14.56 12.54
C PHE A 113 -1.02 -14.96 13.05
N ILE A 114 -0.57 -14.45 14.20
CA ILE A 114 0.70 -14.78 14.83
C ILE A 114 0.39 -15.44 16.17
N ASN A 115 0.76 -16.71 16.31
CA ASN A 115 0.57 -17.46 17.55
C ASN A 115 1.73 -17.21 18.51
N ALA A 116 2.94 -17.18 17.97
CA ALA A 116 4.16 -17.02 18.74
C ALA A 116 5.20 -16.26 17.93
N THR A 117 6.02 -15.50 18.62
CA THR A 117 7.26 -14.94 18.08
C THR A 117 8.30 -15.08 19.16
N ASN A 118 9.52 -15.47 18.79
CA ASN A 118 10.66 -15.57 19.68
C ASN A 118 11.84 -14.87 19.02
N VAL A 119 12.34 -13.85 19.70
CA VAL A 119 13.48 -13.05 19.31
C VAL A 119 14.60 -13.31 20.31
N VAL A 120 15.76 -13.71 19.80
CA VAL A 120 16.99 -13.82 20.59
C VAL A 120 18.03 -12.92 19.97
N GLN A 121 18.57 -12.00 20.76
CA GLN A 121 19.68 -11.14 20.34
C GLN A 121 20.85 -11.32 21.30
N LYS A 122 22.05 -11.42 20.73
CA LYS A 122 23.31 -11.53 21.45
C LYS A 122 24.23 -10.39 21.05
N TYR A 123 24.88 -9.82 22.04
CA TYR A 123 25.80 -8.71 21.87
C TYR A 123 27.19 -9.09 22.36
N ILE A 124 28.19 -8.57 21.66
CA ILE A 124 29.60 -8.69 22.03
C ILE A 124 30.18 -7.30 22.19
N MET A 125 31.11 -7.17 23.13
CA MET A 125 31.87 -5.94 23.29
C MET A 125 33.00 -5.93 22.27
N ILE A 126 33.08 -4.88 21.46
CA ILE A 126 34.18 -4.63 20.53
C ILE A 126 34.76 -3.28 20.88
N ASP A 127 36.04 -3.29 21.21
CA ASP A 127 36.78 -2.16 21.81
C ASP A 127 36.14 -1.66 23.11
N SER A 128 35.11 -0.81 23.00
CA SER A 128 34.36 -0.27 24.15
C SER A 128 32.86 -0.12 23.86
N VAL A 129 32.37 -0.67 22.75
CA VAL A 129 30.97 -0.55 22.32
C VAL A 129 30.37 -1.94 22.18
N TRP A 130 29.11 -2.09 22.60
CA TRP A 130 28.35 -3.32 22.44
C TRP A 130 27.73 -3.39 21.06
N MET A 131 28.08 -4.42 20.29
CA MET A 131 27.59 -4.65 18.93
C MET A 131 26.77 -5.94 18.88
N MET A 132 25.66 -5.93 18.15
CA MET A 132 24.86 -7.14 17.94
C MET A 132 25.65 -8.12 17.08
N GLU A 133 25.95 -9.30 17.61
CA GLU A 133 26.67 -10.38 16.91
C GLU A 133 25.68 -11.32 16.22
N LYS A 134 24.55 -11.59 16.87
CA LYS A 134 23.59 -12.58 16.40
C LYS A 134 22.17 -12.18 16.74
N GLU A 135 21.29 -12.35 15.76
CA GLU A 135 19.85 -12.25 15.89
C GLU A 135 19.23 -13.57 15.41
N ARG A 136 18.30 -14.13 16.19
CA ARG A 136 17.44 -15.22 15.77
C ARG A 136 15.99 -14.80 15.99
N LEU A 137 15.20 -14.87 14.94
CA LEU A 137 13.77 -14.60 14.93
C LEU A 137 13.05 -15.85 14.47
N VAL A 138 12.11 -16.32 15.29
CA VAL A 138 11.17 -17.39 14.93
C VAL A 138 9.76 -16.86 15.06
N ILE A 139 8.94 -17.08 14.05
CA ILE A 139 7.54 -16.65 13.98
C ILE A 139 6.71 -17.89 13.67
N ASP A 140 5.66 -18.12 14.46
CA ASP A 140 4.59 -19.06 14.14
C ASP A 140 3.40 -18.28 13.60
N PHE A 141 3.19 -18.37 12.29
CA PHE A 141 2.10 -17.73 11.57
C PHE A 141 1.00 -18.75 11.28
N ASN A 142 -0.22 -18.45 11.72
CA ASN A 142 -1.40 -19.26 11.44
C ASN A 142 -2.52 -18.38 10.86
N PRO A 143 -2.74 -18.42 9.53
CA PRO A 143 -3.79 -17.62 8.87
C PRO A 143 -5.20 -18.15 9.15
N LEU A 144 -5.33 -19.43 9.55
CA LEU A 144 -6.61 -20.08 9.84
C LEU A 144 -6.61 -20.68 11.26
N PRO A 145 -6.52 -19.85 12.31
CA PRO A 145 -6.52 -20.34 13.67
C PRO A 145 -7.91 -20.88 14.01
N VAL A 146 -8.04 -22.21 14.08
CA VAL A 146 -9.24 -22.86 14.58
C VAL A 146 -9.15 -22.89 16.11
N GLU A 147 -10.11 -22.26 16.79
CA GLU A 147 -10.12 -22.18 18.26
C GLU A 147 -10.22 -23.57 18.94
N ASN A 148 -10.65 -24.59 18.20
CA ASN A 148 -10.65 -25.97 18.65
C ASN A 148 -9.27 -26.62 18.50
N LYS A 149 -8.54 -26.73 19.64
CA LYS A 149 -7.24 -27.43 19.81
C LYS A 149 -7.16 -28.88 19.29
N LYS A 150 -8.27 -29.49 18.84
CA LYS A 150 -8.34 -30.89 18.38
C LYS A 150 -8.05 -31.10 16.89
N LYS A 151 -7.95 -30.03 16.07
CA LYS A 151 -7.58 -30.17 14.66
C LYS A 151 -6.31 -29.36 14.38
N SER A 152 -5.25 -30.06 13.97
CA SER A 152 -4.02 -29.43 13.48
C SER A 152 -4.35 -28.59 12.24
N THR A 153 -4.29 -27.27 12.36
CA THR A 153 -4.41 -26.35 11.24
C THR A 153 -3.04 -26.16 10.60
N MET A 154 -3.00 -25.96 9.29
CA MET A 154 -1.76 -25.66 8.59
C MET A 154 -1.21 -24.30 9.08
N GLY A 155 -0.06 -24.33 9.77
CA GLY A 155 0.69 -23.14 10.20
C GLY A 155 2.01 -23.03 9.44
N ILE A 156 2.56 -21.81 9.36
CA ILE A 156 3.81 -21.50 8.69
C ILE A 156 4.81 -21.01 9.75
N TYR A 157 5.95 -21.68 9.84
CA TYR A 157 7.06 -21.20 10.66
C TYR A 157 8.02 -20.37 9.81
N GLY A 158 8.15 -19.09 10.16
CA GLY A 158 9.21 -18.23 9.67
C GLY A 158 10.42 -18.32 10.59
N ARG A 159 11.61 -18.62 10.06
CA ARG A 159 12.87 -18.55 10.82
C ARG A 159 13.86 -17.67 10.09
N LYS A 160 14.40 -16.68 10.81
CA LYS A 160 15.51 -15.83 10.38
C LYS A 160 16.65 -15.95 11.38
N THR A 161 17.85 -16.08 10.84
CA THR A 161 19.09 -15.96 11.61
C THR A 161 19.95 -14.93 10.90
N ALA A 162 20.35 -13.88 11.60
CA ALA A 162 21.33 -12.92 11.13
C ALA A 162 22.57 -13.01 12.01
N SER A 163 23.74 -13.04 11.39
CA SER A 163 25.04 -13.02 12.06
C SER A 163 25.84 -11.85 11.52
N TYR A 164 26.47 -11.12 12.43
CA TYR A 164 27.25 -9.93 12.14
C TYR A 164 28.68 -10.16 12.61
N GLY A 165 29.66 -9.71 11.82
CA GLY A 165 31.08 -9.90 12.10
C GLY A 165 31.93 -8.85 11.40
N SER A 166 33.25 -8.89 11.65
CA SER A 166 34.23 -7.98 11.03
C SER A 166 33.88 -6.50 11.21
N PHE A 167 33.47 -6.13 12.42
CA PHE A 167 33.08 -4.77 12.77
C PHE A 167 34.27 -3.81 12.65
N LYS A 168 34.02 -2.65 12.04
CA LYS A 168 34.99 -1.55 11.95
C LYS A 168 34.33 -0.31 12.52
N ILE A 169 34.79 0.10 13.70
CA ILE A 169 34.23 1.21 14.47
C ILE A 169 35.14 2.43 14.30
N ASN A 170 34.57 3.64 14.35
CA ASN A 170 35.31 4.91 14.28
C ASN A 170 36.16 5.10 13.00
N GLN A 171 35.75 4.47 11.88
CA GLN A 171 36.37 4.65 10.57
C GLN A 171 35.40 5.39 9.65
N PRO A 172 35.44 6.74 9.61
CA PRO A 172 34.56 7.50 8.74
C PRO A 172 34.81 7.12 7.28
N LYS A 173 33.74 7.13 6.49
CA LYS A 173 33.81 6.97 5.03
C LYS A 173 33.73 8.33 4.36
N GLU A 174 34.04 8.37 3.06
CA GLU A 174 33.82 9.58 2.26
C GLU A 174 32.35 9.99 2.29
N ASP A 175 32.05 11.29 2.19
CA ASP A 175 30.68 11.83 2.27
C ASP A 175 29.69 11.15 1.31
N ARG A 176 30.17 10.72 0.14
CA ARG A 176 29.38 9.96 -0.84
C ARG A 176 28.81 8.66 -0.25
N PHE A 177 29.51 8.01 0.67
CA PHE A 177 29.01 6.83 1.37
C PHE A 177 27.78 7.12 2.24
N TYR A 178 27.60 8.36 2.67
CA TYR A 178 26.42 8.77 3.44
C TYR A 178 25.30 9.33 2.55
N SER A 179 25.49 9.37 1.23
CA SER A 179 24.50 9.86 0.27
C SER A 179 23.31 8.91 0.10
N LEU A 180 22.11 9.47 -0.07
CA LEU A 180 20.86 8.72 -0.27
C LEU A 180 20.77 8.02 -1.64
N THR A 181 21.70 8.28 -2.54
CA THR A 181 21.71 7.80 -3.92
C THR A 181 22.20 6.34 -4.07
N GLU A 182 22.93 5.79 -3.10
CA GLU A 182 23.60 4.48 -3.21
C GLU A 182 23.31 3.52 -2.03
N ASN A 183 22.11 3.60 -1.42
CA ASN A 183 21.79 2.87 -0.20
C ASN A 183 21.74 1.33 -0.35
N LEU A 184 21.58 0.79 -1.56
CA LEU A 184 21.56 -0.65 -1.82
C LEU A 184 22.22 -0.97 -3.16
N LYS A 185 23.33 -1.72 -3.14
CA LYS A 185 24.01 -2.24 -4.34
C LYS A 185 24.01 -3.76 -4.31
N VAL A 186 23.51 -4.39 -5.35
CA VAL A 186 23.66 -5.84 -5.55
C VAL A 186 24.78 -6.05 -6.55
N GLU A 187 25.77 -6.86 -6.22
CA GLU A 187 26.83 -7.21 -7.17
C GLU A 187 26.25 -8.04 -8.34
N ASP A 188 26.76 -7.83 -9.56
CA ASP A 188 26.19 -8.41 -10.78
C ASP A 188 26.19 -9.95 -10.78
N ASP A 189 27.11 -10.55 -10.04
CA ASP A 189 27.27 -12.00 -9.88
C ASP A 189 26.75 -12.52 -8.52
N ALA A 190 26.05 -11.69 -7.73
CA ALA A 190 25.57 -12.06 -6.40
C ALA A 190 24.69 -13.32 -6.41
N PHE A 191 23.94 -13.56 -7.48
CA PHE A 191 23.07 -14.73 -7.64
C PHE A 191 23.75 -15.95 -8.29
N LYS A 192 25.03 -15.84 -8.67
CA LYS A 192 25.77 -16.86 -9.43
C LYS A 192 26.92 -17.48 -8.64
N LYS A 193 27.00 -17.24 -7.32
CA LYS A 193 28.06 -17.78 -6.46
C LYS A 193 27.92 -19.29 -6.27
N SER A 194 29.05 -20.01 -6.25
CA SER A 194 29.11 -21.46 -6.04
C SER A 194 28.81 -21.87 -4.59
N ASP A 195 28.58 -23.17 -4.36
CA ASP A 195 28.35 -23.70 -3.01
C ASP A 195 29.59 -23.61 -2.11
N GLU A 196 30.79 -23.68 -2.69
CA GLU A 196 32.07 -23.48 -1.99
C GLU A 196 32.16 -22.06 -1.41
N TYR A 197 31.74 -21.04 -2.17
CA TYR A 197 31.70 -19.66 -1.69
C TYR A 197 30.86 -19.53 -0.41
N TRP A 198 29.70 -20.21 -0.37
CA TRP A 198 28.82 -20.24 0.80
C TRP A 198 29.40 -21.00 1.99
N LYS A 199 30.29 -21.97 1.78
CA LYS A 199 30.98 -22.68 2.88
C LYS A 199 32.05 -21.79 3.51
N GLU A 200 32.74 -20.98 2.71
CA GLU A 200 33.85 -20.13 3.16
C GLU A 200 33.38 -18.82 3.80
N HIS A 201 32.38 -18.16 3.21
CA HIS A 201 31.99 -16.79 3.59
C HIS A 201 30.83 -16.70 4.59
N ARG A 202 30.19 -17.83 4.94
CA ARG A 202 29.06 -17.84 5.88
C ARG A 202 29.56 -17.90 7.32
N LEU A 203 29.21 -16.89 8.12
CA LEU A 203 29.62 -16.77 9.53
C LEU A 203 29.05 -17.86 10.45
N ASP A 204 27.96 -18.53 10.05
CA ASP A 204 27.34 -19.60 10.83
C ASP A 204 26.91 -20.77 9.93
N SER A 205 26.95 -21.98 10.46
CA SER A 205 26.56 -23.18 9.69
C SER A 205 25.04 -23.36 9.65
N LEU A 206 24.53 -23.90 8.55
CA LEU A 206 23.11 -24.31 8.49
C LEU A 206 22.86 -25.48 9.45
N SER A 207 21.81 -25.37 10.26
CA SER A 207 21.33 -26.46 11.09
C SER A 207 20.85 -27.65 10.24
N LYS A 208 20.74 -28.83 10.86
CA LYS A 208 20.26 -30.06 10.18
C LYS A 208 18.91 -29.83 9.48
N ASN A 209 17.98 -29.16 10.17
CA ASN A 209 16.67 -28.83 9.63
C ASN A 209 16.75 -27.86 8.45
N GLU A 210 17.59 -26.82 8.52
CA GLU A 210 17.74 -25.85 7.42
C GLU A 210 18.34 -26.51 6.18
N LYS A 211 19.31 -27.42 6.33
CA LYS A 211 19.83 -28.23 5.21
C LYS A 211 18.75 -29.13 4.60
N GLN A 212 17.94 -29.79 5.43
CA GLN A 212 16.84 -30.62 4.97
C GLN A 212 15.72 -29.82 4.28
N ILE A 213 15.48 -28.58 4.70
CA ILE A 213 14.49 -27.69 4.06
C ILE A 213 14.87 -27.43 2.60
N TYR A 214 16.15 -27.23 2.27
CA TYR A 214 16.56 -27.10 0.86
C TYR A 214 16.16 -28.33 0.05
N HIS A 215 16.47 -29.54 0.52
CA HIS A 215 16.08 -30.79 -0.15
C HIS A 215 14.56 -31.00 -0.21
N MET A 216 13.84 -30.64 0.86
CA MET A 216 12.38 -30.74 0.92
C MET A 216 11.72 -29.79 -0.07
N VAL A 217 12.20 -28.54 -0.16
CA VAL A 217 11.67 -27.53 -1.09
C VAL A 217 11.87 -27.99 -2.53
N ASP A 218 13.07 -28.48 -2.88
CA ASP A 218 13.34 -29.01 -4.22
C ASP A 218 12.40 -30.18 -4.56
N THR A 219 12.11 -31.05 -3.58
CA THR A 219 11.17 -32.17 -3.76
C THR A 219 9.73 -31.68 -3.90
N LEU A 220 9.28 -30.76 -3.03
CA LEU A 220 7.91 -30.21 -3.06
C LEU A 220 7.64 -29.43 -4.34
N GLN A 221 8.65 -28.72 -4.87
CA GLN A 221 8.56 -28.03 -6.15
C GLN A 221 8.38 -28.98 -7.33
N SER A 222 8.71 -30.26 -7.21
CA SER A 222 8.41 -31.24 -8.26
C SER A 222 6.96 -31.72 -8.26
N LEU A 223 6.20 -31.47 -7.18
CA LEU A 223 4.84 -31.99 -7.03
C LEU A 223 3.79 -31.10 -7.73
N PRO A 224 2.87 -31.67 -8.54
CA PRO A 224 1.82 -30.90 -9.22
C PRO A 224 0.88 -30.15 -8.26
N ILE A 225 0.61 -30.71 -7.08
CA ILE A 225 -0.26 -30.09 -6.08
C ILE A 225 0.31 -28.78 -5.52
N TYR A 226 1.64 -28.69 -5.41
CA TYR A 226 2.32 -27.48 -4.96
C TYR A 226 2.12 -26.34 -5.97
N HIS A 227 2.36 -26.62 -7.25
CA HIS A 227 2.10 -25.67 -8.33
C HIS A 227 0.64 -25.21 -8.36
N THR A 228 -0.30 -26.12 -8.13
CA THR A 228 -1.74 -25.80 -8.14
C THR A 228 -2.11 -24.81 -7.03
N TRP A 229 -1.61 -25.00 -5.81
CA TRP A 229 -1.87 -24.06 -4.71
C TRP A 229 -1.22 -22.69 -4.90
N ILE A 230 0.00 -22.66 -5.44
CA ILE A 230 0.68 -21.40 -5.79
C ILE A 230 -0.09 -20.66 -6.89
N ASP A 231 -0.56 -21.37 -7.93
CA ASP A 231 -1.35 -20.78 -9.00
C ASP A 231 -2.68 -20.21 -8.47
N VAL A 232 -3.36 -20.91 -7.55
CA VAL A 232 -4.59 -20.43 -6.92
C VAL A 232 -4.31 -19.18 -6.08
N LEU A 233 -3.28 -19.19 -5.22
CA LEU A 233 -2.91 -18.02 -4.41
C LEU A 233 -2.54 -16.82 -5.29
N GLN A 234 -1.73 -17.05 -6.33
CA GLN A 234 -1.33 -16.01 -7.26
C GLN A 234 -2.53 -15.46 -8.05
N LEU A 235 -3.47 -16.32 -8.45
CA LEU A 235 -4.72 -15.94 -9.10
C LEU A 235 -5.55 -15.01 -8.19
N PHE A 236 -5.72 -15.36 -6.92
CA PHE A 236 -6.47 -14.54 -5.97
C PHE A 236 -5.80 -13.19 -5.68
N ILE A 237 -4.46 -13.17 -5.51
CA ILE A 237 -3.73 -11.96 -5.13
C ILE A 237 -3.51 -11.02 -6.31
N THR A 238 -3.02 -11.57 -7.44
CA THR A 238 -2.67 -10.75 -8.60
C THR A 238 -3.84 -10.56 -9.56
N GLY A 239 -4.86 -11.42 -9.48
CA GLY A 239 -5.92 -11.48 -10.47
C GLY A 239 -5.48 -12.10 -11.80
N TYR A 240 -4.25 -12.60 -11.94
CA TYR A 240 -3.72 -13.18 -13.18
C TYR A 240 -3.36 -14.65 -13.03
N LYS A 241 -3.64 -15.43 -14.09
CA LYS A 241 -3.15 -16.80 -14.23
C LYS A 241 -1.97 -16.80 -15.20
N VAL A 242 -0.80 -17.18 -14.72
CA VAL A 242 0.41 -17.30 -15.54
C VAL A 242 0.40 -18.64 -16.25
N LYS A 243 0.58 -18.64 -17.57
CA LYS A 243 0.74 -19.87 -18.36
C LYS A 243 1.73 -19.60 -19.50
N GLY A 244 2.94 -20.11 -19.34
CA GLY A 244 4.04 -19.91 -20.28
C GLY A 244 4.37 -18.42 -20.46
N ASN A 245 4.40 -17.97 -21.70
CA ASN A 245 4.74 -16.59 -22.08
C ASN A 245 3.63 -15.56 -21.82
N PHE A 246 2.46 -15.97 -21.32
CA PHE A 246 1.29 -15.12 -21.16
C PHE A 246 0.70 -15.20 -19.74
N GLU A 247 0.12 -14.10 -19.30
CA GLU A 247 -0.67 -13.97 -18.09
C GLU A 247 -2.09 -13.55 -18.47
N TYR A 248 -3.08 -14.38 -18.13
CA TYR A 248 -4.48 -14.15 -18.47
C TYR A 248 -5.20 -13.47 -17.30
N GLY A 249 -5.95 -12.40 -17.57
CA GLY A 249 -6.64 -11.61 -16.56
C GLY A 249 -6.61 -10.09 -16.78
N PRO A 250 -7.00 -9.27 -15.79
CA PRO A 250 -7.39 -9.72 -14.44
C PRO A 250 -8.75 -10.43 -14.42
N TYR A 251 -8.86 -11.54 -13.69
CA TYR A 251 -10.09 -12.33 -13.60
C TYR A 251 -11.27 -11.56 -12.97
N PHE A 252 -10.99 -10.66 -12.02
CA PHE A 252 -12.01 -9.79 -11.42
C PHE A 252 -12.64 -8.80 -12.41
N ASN A 253 -11.99 -8.55 -13.55
CA ASN A 253 -12.50 -7.66 -14.59
C ASN A 253 -13.16 -8.41 -15.76
N MET A 254 -13.12 -9.75 -15.78
CA MET A 254 -13.63 -10.55 -16.90
C MET A 254 -15.15 -10.44 -17.07
N TYR A 255 -15.86 -10.19 -15.99
CA TYR A 255 -17.30 -9.99 -15.99
C TYR A 255 -17.66 -8.83 -15.05
N SER A 256 -18.55 -7.96 -15.51
CA SER A 256 -19.14 -6.88 -14.71
C SER A 256 -20.53 -6.57 -15.25
N PHE A 257 -21.32 -5.81 -14.49
CA PHE A 257 -22.61 -5.35 -14.97
C PHE A 257 -22.92 -3.94 -14.47
N ASN A 258 -23.55 -3.13 -15.32
CA ASN A 258 -24.02 -1.79 -14.96
C ASN A 258 -25.22 -1.37 -15.81
N GLU A 259 -25.88 -0.27 -15.43
CA GLU A 259 -27.12 0.19 -16.08
C GLU A 259 -26.91 0.65 -17.52
N ILE A 260 -25.68 1.05 -17.90
CA ILE A 260 -25.35 1.59 -19.22
C ILE A 260 -24.95 0.47 -20.19
N GLU A 261 -24.01 -0.40 -19.80
CA GLU A 261 -23.46 -1.47 -20.63
C GLU A 261 -24.23 -2.80 -20.52
N GLY A 262 -25.10 -2.96 -19.52
CA GLY A 262 -25.75 -4.23 -19.21
C GLY A 262 -24.74 -5.22 -18.65
N ASN A 263 -24.72 -6.45 -19.17
CA ASN A 263 -23.64 -7.39 -18.91
C ASN A 263 -22.42 -7.04 -19.76
N ARG A 264 -21.26 -6.91 -19.14
CA ARG A 264 -19.98 -6.62 -19.79
C ARG A 264 -19.05 -7.82 -19.62
N PHE A 265 -18.60 -8.36 -20.74
CA PHE A 265 -17.61 -9.43 -20.78
C PHE A 265 -16.28 -8.88 -21.28
N ARG A 266 -15.19 -9.17 -20.59
CA ARG A 266 -13.84 -8.73 -20.95
C ARG A 266 -12.89 -9.91 -21.00
N PHE A 267 -12.10 -9.95 -22.05
CA PHE A 267 -10.96 -10.86 -22.17
C PHE A 267 -9.69 -10.03 -22.27
N GLY A 268 -8.78 -10.23 -21.31
CA GLY A 268 -7.53 -9.48 -21.22
C GLY A 268 -6.36 -10.33 -20.81
N GLY A 269 -5.17 -9.80 -21.05
CA GLY A 269 -3.94 -10.44 -20.62
C GLY A 269 -2.71 -9.56 -20.87
N ARG A 270 -1.56 -10.10 -20.48
CA ARG A 270 -0.24 -9.51 -20.71
C ARG A 270 0.81 -10.59 -20.93
N THR A 271 1.98 -10.22 -21.41
CA THR A 271 3.13 -11.13 -21.50
C THR A 271 3.72 -11.38 -20.12
N SER A 272 4.19 -12.60 -19.86
CA SER A 272 4.78 -12.98 -18.58
C SER A 272 6.28 -12.65 -18.50
N ASN A 273 6.86 -12.79 -17.31
CA ASN A 273 8.30 -12.67 -17.10
C ASN A 273 9.14 -13.71 -17.86
N GLN A 274 8.52 -14.81 -18.34
CA GLN A 274 9.16 -15.80 -19.19
C GLN A 274 9.34 -15.29 -20.61
N PHE A 275 8.39 -14.48 -21.11
CA PHE A 275 8.51 -13.82 -22.40
C PHE A 275 9.63 -12.79 -22.38
N SER A 276 9.61 -11.88 -21.40
CA SER A 276 10.68 -10.91 -21.23
C SER A 276 10.64 -10.27 -19.84
N LYS A 277 11.82 -9.94 -19.31
CA LYS A 277 11.98 -9.05 -18.13
C LYS A 277 12.38 -7.63 -18.53
N TRP A 278 12.29 -7.28 -19.82
CA TRP A 278 12.64 -5.99 -20.39
C TRP A 278 11.46 -5.29 -21.06
N TYR A 279 10.52 -6.05 -21.65
CA TYR A 279 9.33 -5.52 -22.31
C TYR A 279 8.09 -6.30 -21.87
N GLU A 280 6.97 -5.61 -21.69
CA GLU A 280 5.68 -6.20 -21.34
C GLU A 280 4.61 -5.65 -22.28
N LEU A 281 3.97 -6.55 -23.03
CA LEU A 281 2.80 -6.22 -23.84
C LEU A 281 1.55 -6.57 -23.05
N SER A 282 0.55 -5.70 -23.10
CA SER A 282 -0.73 -5.87 -22.43
C SER A 282 -1.88 -5.47 -23.33
N GLY A 283 -3.04 -6.06 -23.13
CA GLY A 283 -4.24 -5.65 -23.83
C GLY A 283 -5.49 -6.36 -23.38
N TYR A 284 -6.63 -5.84 -23.81
CA TYR A 284 -7.92 -6.48 -23.59
C TYR A 284 -8.94 -6.04 -24.64
N VAL A 285 -9.98 -6.85 -24.79
CA VAL A 285 -11.21 -6.54 -25.51
C VAL A 285 -12.37 -6.82 -24.58
N ALA A 286 -13.38 -5.96 -24.59
CA ALA A 286 -14.61 -6.11 -23.84
C ALA A 286 -15.82 -5.80 -24.71
N PHE A 287 -16.96 -6.40 -24.39
CA PHE A 287 -18.23 -6.20 -25.08
C PHE A 287 -19.34 -6.01 -24.04
N GLY A 288 -20.13 -4.96 -24.19
CA GLY A 288 -21.33 -4.71 -23.40
C GLY A 288 -22.58 -5.13 -24.17
N THR A 289 -23.48 -5.86 -23.49
CA THR A 289 -24.69 -6.43 -24.10
C THR A 289 -25.80 -5.42 -24.31
N LYS A 290 -25.87 -4.34 -23.52
CA LYS A 290 -26.91 -3.31 -23.63
C LYS A 290 -26.49 -2.15 -24.54
N ASP A 291 -25.21 -1.79 -24.55
CA ASP A 291 -24.69 -0.73 -25.42
C ASP A 291 -24.15 -1.25 -26.75
N GLU A 292 -24.08 -2.57 -26.93
CA GLU A 292 -23.65 -3.29 -28.14
C GLU A 292 -22.30 -2.80 -28.71
N ARG A 293 -21.41 -2.34 -27.81
CA ARG A 293 -20.13 -1.72 -28.19
C ARG A 293 -18.94 -2.51 -27.68
N PHE A 294 -17.98 -2.70 -28.58
CA PHE A 294 -16.64 -3.17 -28.24
C PHE A 294 -15.80 -2.06 -27.62
N LYS A 295 -15.05 -2.45 -26.59
CA LYS A 295 -14.12 -1.62 -25.83
C LYS A 295 -12.78 -2.35 -25.80
N TYR A 296 -11.68 -1.63 -25.84
CA TYR A 296 -10.38 -2.28 -25.96
C TYR A 296 -9.23 -1.40 -25.52
N SER A 297 -8.13 -2.05 -25.15
CA SER A 297 -6.86 -1.40 -24.90
C SER A 297 -5.70 -2.26 -25.38
N ILE A 298 -4.64 -1.61 -25.81
CA ILE A 298 -3.34 -2.21 -26.06
C ILE A 298 -2.25 -1.32 -25.47
N GLY A 299 -1.25 -1.92 -24.83
CA GLY A 299 -0.17 -1.19 -24.19
C GLY A 299 1.15 -1.95 -24.20
N LEU A 300 2.24 -1.19 -24.11
CA LEU A 300 3.61 -1.64 -24.01
C LEU A 300 4.27 -0.93 -22.83
N ARG A 301 5.01 -1.67 -22.00
CA ARG A 301 5.92 -1.12 -21.00
C ARG A 301 7.32 -1.70 -21.22
N SER A 302 8.35 -0.88 -21.05
CA SER A 302 9.72 -1.27 -21.35
C SER A 302 10.72 -0.60 -20.41
N PHE A 303 11.76 -1.33 -20.03
CA PHE A 303 12.91 -0.79 -19.32
C PHE A 303 13.88 -0.09 -20.27
N ILE A 304 14.23 1.15 -19.94
CA ILE A 304 15.44 1.82 -20.46
C ILE A 304 16.64 1.41 -19.62
N SER A 305 16.50 1.45 -18.29
CA SER A 305 17.52 1.01 -17.34
C SER A 305 16.87 0.38 -16.11
N LYS A 306 17.53 -0.62 -15.52
CA LYS A 306 17.10 -1.25 -14.27
C LYS A 306 17.70 -0.61 -13.03
N ASN A 307 18.87 0.02 -13.16
CA ASN A 307 19.55 0.71 -12.08
C ASN A 307 20.33 1.92 -12.61
N PRO A 308 19.89 3.17 -12.35
CA PRO A 308 18.63 3.54 -11.71
C PRO A 308 17.42 3.13 -12.55
N ARG A 309 16.33 2.73 -11.89
CA ARG A 309 15.12 2.24 -12.59
C ARG A 309 14.52 3.35 -13.45
N THR A 310 14.52 3.11 -14.76
CA THR A 310 13.89 3.97 -15.76
C THR A 310 13.04 3.13 -16.70
N MET A 311 11.76 3.44 -16.77
CA MET A 311 10.78 2.73 -17.58
C MET A 311 10.04 3.70 -18.49
N VAL A 312 9.77 3.26 -19.70
CA VAL A 312 8.81 3.92 -20.59
C VAL A 312 7.58 3.04 -20.76
N GLY A 313 6.45 3.66 -21.01
CA GLY A 313 5.28 2.93 -21.42
C GLY A 313 4.37 3.76 -22.30
N MET A 314 3.59 3.05 -23.10
CA MET A 314 2.55 3.64 -23.93
C MET A 314 1.33 2.74 -23.93
N TYR A 315 0.15 3.33 -24.07
CA TYR A 315 -1.05 2.57 -24.39
C TYR A 315 -2.03 3.41 -25.20
N TYR A 316 -2.87 2.71 -25.93
CA TYR A 316 -4.11 3.23 -26.47
C TYR A 316 -5.28 2.51 -25.81
N LYS A 317 -6.34 3.25 -25.48
CA LYS A 317 -7.60 2.67 -24.99
C LYS A 317 -8.80 3.40 -25.57
N ASN A 318 -9.90 2.67 -25.72
CA ASN A 318 -11.24 3.18 -25.95
C ASN A 318 -12.18 2.39 -25.03
N ASP A 319 -12.56 3.01 -23.90
CA ASP A 319 -13.33 2.36 -22.84
C ASP A 319 -14.11 3.39 -22.01
N ASN A 320 -15.04 2.92 -21.17
CA ASN A 320 -15.89 3.76 -20.34
C ASN A 320 -15.27 3.97 -18.95
N GLU A 321 -15.22 5.23 -18.51
CA GLU A 321 -14.64 5.63 -17.21
C GLU A 321 -15.60 6.52 -16.42
N ILE A 322 -15.44 6.53 -15.10
CA ILE A 322 -16.00 7.56 -14.22
C ILE A 322 -14.91 8.64 -14.09
N LEU A 323 -15.20 9.88 -14.51
CA LEU A 323 -14.26 10.98 -14.27
C LEU A 323 -14.25 11.36 -12.78
N GLY A 324 -13.09 11.75 -12.26
CA GLY A 324 -12.95 12.09 -10.84
C GLY A 324 -12.92 10.90 -9.88
N GLN A 325 -12.85 9.66 -10.37
CA GLN A 325 -12.73 8.49 -9.51
C GLN A 325 -11.39 8.50 -8.74
N SER A 326 -11.43 8.09 -7.47
CA SER A 326 -10.25 7.93 -6.61
C SER A 326 -9.28 6.87 -7.15
N GLN A 327 -8.01 6.96 -6.75
CA GLN A 327 -6.98 6.00 -7.16
C GLN A 327 -7.18 4.59 -6.56
N ASN A 328 -7.84 4.48 -5.39
CA ASN A 328 -8.19 3.20 -4.76
C ASN A 328 -9.57 2.66 -5.18
N GLY A 329 -10.37 3.47 -5.89
CA GLY A 329 -11.69 3.06 -6.32
C GLY A 329 -11.60 1.83 -7.22
N PHE A 330 -12.50 0.86 -7.02
CA PHE A 330 -12.58 -0.26 -7.96
C PHE A 330 -12.83 0.27 -9.37
N THR A 331 -12.10 -0.24 -10.35
CA THR A 331 -12.37 0.10 -11.75
C THR A 331 -13.84 -0.21 -12.07
N THR A 332 -14.43 0.59 -12.96
CA THR A 332 -15.84 0.49 -13.36
C THR A 332 -16.26 -0.91 -13.76
N ASP A 333 -15.31 -1.68 -14.30
CA ASP A 333 -15.49 -3.02 -14.79
C ASP A 333 -15.03 -4.15 -13.86
N ASN A 334 -14.75 -3.84 -12.59
CA ASN A 334 -14.50 -4.86 -11.58
C ASN A 334 -15.83 -5.47 -11.11
N ILE A 335 -15.89 -6.80 -11.00
CA ILE A 335 -17.09 -7.51 -10.52
C ILE A 335 -17.49 -7.09 -9.09
N LEU A 336 -16.52 -6.83 -8.22
CA LEU A 336 -16.77 -6.36 -6.85
C LEU A 336 -17.42 -4.97 -6.87
N ALA A 337 -17.02 -4.09 -7.79
CA ALA A 337 -17.65 -2.79 -7.99
C ALA A 337 -19.11 -2.91 -8.45
N SER A 338 -19.43 -3.97 -9.21
CA SER A 338 -20.80 -4.22 -9.69
C SER A 338 -21.67 -4.77 -8.55
N LEU A 339 -21.13 -5.71 -7.76
CA LEU A 339 -21.85 -6.37 -6.66
C LEU A 339 -22.06 -5.45 -5.45
N PHE A 340 -21.09 -4.60 -5.11
CA PHE A 340 -21.15 -3.74 -3.94
C PHE A 340 -21.62 -2.30 -4.24
N ARG A 341 -22.23 -2.08 -5.40
CA ARG A 341 -22.71 -0.75 -5.78
C ARG A 341 -23.99 -0.37 -5.02
N ILE A 342 -24.07 0.88 -4.56
CA ILE A 342 -25.23 1.43 -3.85
C ILE A 342 -26.18 2.10 -4.84
N THR A 343 -25.63 2.87 -5.78
CA THR A 343 -26.40 3.66 -6.75
C THR A 343 -26.14 3.17 -8.18
N PRO A 344 -27.16 3.04 -9.04
CA PRO A 344 -26.95 2.68 -10.44
C PRO A 344 -25.97 3.63 -11.14
N LEU A 345 -25.00 3.07 -11.85
CA LEU A 345 -23.96 3.86 -12.51
C LEU A 345 -24.52 4.57 -13.73
N ARG A 346 -24.69 5.89 -13.63
CA ARG A 346 -25.22 6.74 -14.70
C ARG A 346 -24.21 7.73 -15.27
N ASN A 347 -23.09 7.94 -14.57
CA ASN A 347 -22.10 8.98 -14.87
C ASN A 347 -20.87 8.36 -15.55
N LEU A 348 -21.08 7.66 -16.68
CA LEU A 348 -19.98 7.14 -17.49
C LEU A 348 -19.63 8.10 -18.63
N THR A 349 -18.34 8.16 -18.94
CA THR A 349 -17.81 8.86 -20.11
C THR A 349 -17.02 7.86 -20.94
N ASN A 350 -17.28 7.76 -22.23
CA ASN A 350 -16.41 7.00 -23.12
C ASN A 350 -15.14 7.81 -23.37
N VAL A 351 -13.98 7.21 -23.11
CA VAL A 351 -12.68 7.86 -23.21
C VAL A 351 -11.83 7.13 -24.24
N LYS A 352 -11.53 7.83 -25.34
CA LYS A 352 -10.45 7.44 -26.25
C LYS A 352 -9.18 8.14 -25.80
N GLN A 353 -8.11 7.37 -25.57
CA GLN A 353 -6.89 7.93 -24.99
C GLN A 353 -5.64 7.28 -25.55
N VAL A 354 -4.73 8.13 -26.02
CA VAL A 354 -3.32 7.81 -26.22
C VAL A 354 -2.55 8.30 -25.00
N PHE A 355 -1.76 7.43 -24.42
CA PHE A 355 -0.93 7.73 -23.27
C PHE A 355 0.50 7.29 -23.51
N PHE A 356 1.44 8.15 -23.16
CA PHE A 356 2.87 7.84 -23.12
C PHE A 356 3.44 8.33 -21.79
N TYR A 357 4.42 7.62 -21.24
CA TYR A 357 5.18 8.11 -20.10
C TYR A 357 6.61 7.63 -20.09
N ILE A 358 7.46 8.40 -19.42
CA ILE A 358 8.75 7.99 -18.90
C ILE A 358 8.74 8.18 -17.38
N ASP A 359 9.04 7.11 -16.65
CA ASP A 359 9.15 7.08 -15.19
C ASP A 359 10.60 6.78 -14.83
N ARG A 360 11.21 7.64 -14.03
CA ARG A 360 12.60 7.54 -13.60
C ARG A 360 12.70 7.69 -12.10
N GLN A 361 13.32 6.70 -11.47
CA GLN A 361 13.80 6.81 -10.11
C GLN A 361 15.20 7.42 -10.11
N TRP A 362 15.42 8.48 -9.35
CA TRP A 362 16.73 9.12 -9.24
C TRP A 362 17.54 8.52 -8.09
N PHE A 363 16.88 8.25 -6.98
CA PHE A 363 17.40 7.54 -5.82
C PHE A 363 16.25 6.85 -5.09
N SER A 364 16.56 5.99 -4.11
CA SER A 364 15.53 5.25 -3.38
C SER A 364 14.55 6.22 -2.72
N GLY A 365 13.29 6.17 -3.16
CA GLY A 365 12.23 7.05 -2.67
C GLY A 365 11.94 8.29 -3.51
N PHE A 366 12.80 8.71 -4.45
CA PHE A 366 12.51 9.86 -5.33
C PHE A 366 12.31 9.45 -6.79
N ASN A 367 11.08 9.63 -7.25
CA ASN A 367 10.64 9.25 -8.59
C ASN A 367 10.05 10.46 -9.31
N THR A 368 10.36 10.58 -10.60
CA THR A 368 9.74 11.55 -11.49
C THR A 368 9.11 10.85 -12.67
N LYS A 369 7.86 11.19 -12.98
CA LYS A 369 7.13 10.66 -14.13
C LYS A 369 6.72 11.81 -15.04
N LEU A 370 7.26 11.82 -16.25
CA LEU A 370 6.81 12.69 -17.33
C LEU A 370 5.83 11.89 -18.18
N SER A 371 4.66 12.47 -18.42
CA SER A 371 3.55 11.82 -19.10
C SER A 371 2.96 12.72 -20.18
N PHE A 372 2.53 12.12 -21.28
CA PHE A 372 1.76 12.76 -22.32
C PHE A 372 0.42 12.05 -22.47
N TYR A 373 -0.66 12.83 -22.50
CA TYR A 373 -2.02 12.35 -22.71
C TYR A 373 -2.62 13.06 -23.91
N ASN A 374 -3.25 12.31 -24.81
CA ASN A 374 -4.27 12.85 -25.70
C ASN A 374 -5.56 12.10 -25.40
N ARG A 375 -6.61 12.82 -24.96
CA ARG A 375 -7.88 12.26 -24.51
C ARG A 375 -9.04 12.90 -25.25
N GLN A 376 -9.94 12.06 -25.77
CA GLN A 376 -11.27 12.47 -26.23
C GLN A 376 -12.31 11.87 -25.28
N MET A 377 -13.15 12.73 -24.72
CA MET A 377 -14.16 12.37 -23.74
C MET A 377 -15.53 12.54 -24.38
N PHE A 378 -16.30 11.47 -24.49
CA PHE A 378 -17.67 11.47 -25.02
C PHE A 378 -18.64 11.19 -23.87
N PRO A 379 -19.59 12.09 -23.61
CA PRO A 379 -20.59 11.85 -22.57
C PRO A 379 -21.51 10.68 -23.01
N LEU A 380 -21.97 9.86 -22.06
CA LEU A 380 -22.82 8.70 -22.34
C LEU A 380 -24.17 8.79 -21.61
N ALA A 381 -25.11 7.95 -22.03
CA ALA A 381 -26.46 7.85 -21.47
C ALA A 381 -27.17 9.21 -21.49
N ASN A 382 -27.64 9.68 -20.33
CA ASN A 382 -28.39 10.94 -20.22
C ASN A 382 -27.48 12.14 -19.97
N PHE A 383 -26.16 11.99 -20.12
CA PHE A 383 -25.23 13.10 -20.02
C PHE A 383 -24.97 13.72 -21.40
N SER A 384 -24.94 15.05 -21.41
CA SER A 384 -24.64 15.88 -22.58
C SER A 384 -23.71 16.99 -22.12
N TYR A 385 -22.75 17.38 -22.97
CA TYR A 385 -21.97 18.59 -22.73
C TYR A 385 -22.74 19.78 -23.30
N GLU A 386 -23.53 20.42 -22.46
CA GLU A 386 -24.40 21.52 -22.87
C GLU A 386 -23.75 22.88 -22.65
N TYR A 387 -23.98 23.81 -23.57
CA TYR A 387 -23.52 25.19 -23.45
C TYR A 387 -24.54 26.17 -24.05
N HIS A 388 -24.52 27.41 -23.57
CA HIS A 388 -25.33 28.48 -24.13
C HIS A 388 -24.70 28.97 -25.45
N LYS A 389 -25.36 28.70 -26.59
CA LYS A 389 -24.93 29.19 -27.91
C LYS A 389 -25.35 30.65 -28.13
N THR A 390 -26.53 31.00 -27.65
CA THR A 390 -27.03 32.38 -27.47
C THR A 390 -27.81 32.45 -26.16
N SER A 391 -28.19 33.65 -25.70
CA SER A 391 -28.89 33.84 -24.42
C SER A 391 -30.12 32.93 -24.23
N ASN A 392 -30.78 32.50 -25.32
CA ASN A 392 -31.98 31.65 -25.28
C ASN A 392 -31.82 30.29 -25.98
N THR A 393 -30.63 29.90 -26.46
CA THR A 393 -30.45 28.60 -27.13
C THR A 393 -29.33 27.78 -26.49
N ILE A 394 -29.66 26.54 -26.13
CA ILE A 394 -28.71 25.54 -25.62
C ILE A 394 -28.27 24.69 -26.80
N ALA A 395 -26.96 24.49 -26.91
CA ALA A 395 -26.35 23.57 -27.87
C ALA A 395 -25.55 22.51 -27.13
N THR A 396 -25.37 21.35 -27.77
CA THR A 396 -24.60 20.24 -27.23
C THR A 396 -23.25 20.13 -27.94
N LYS A 397 -22.20 19.82 -27.19
CA LYS A 397 -20.89 19.44 -27.71
C LYS A 397 -20.77 17.92 -27.68
N GLU A 398 -20.39 17.31 -28.80
CA GLU A 398 -20.31 15.85 -28.91
C GLU A 398 -19.20 15.26 -28.02
N HIS A 399 -18.05 15.93 -27.96
CA HIS A 399 -16.90 15.46 -27.19
C HIS A 399 -15.97 16.61 -26.80
N ILE A 400 -15.09 16.34 -25.84
CA ILE A 400 -14.01 17.25 -25.42
C ILE A 400 -12.69 16.58 -25.73
N THR A 401 -11.80 17.28 -26.44
CA THR A 401 -10.44 16.79 -26.75
C THR A 401 -9.42 17.58 -25.95
N THR A 402 -8.47 16.88 -25.32
CA THR A 402 -7.36 17.47 -24.56
C THR A 402 -6.03 16.81 -24.92
N SER A 403 -5.00 17.63 -25.03
CA SER A 403 -3.61 17.19 -25.11
C SER A 403 -2.85 17.77 -23.93
N GLU A 404 -2.28 16.92 -23.08
CA GLU A 404 -1.67 17.33 -21.83
C GLU A 404 -0.27 16.75 -21.66
N VAL A 405 0.64 17.56 -21.13
CA VAL A 405 1.92 17.10 -20.58
C VAL A 405 1.83 17.18 -19.06
N ARG A 406 2.10 16.08 -18.36
CA ARG A 406 2.11 16.02 -16.89
C ARG A 406 3.50 15.66 -16.38
N VAL A 407 3.96 16.39 -15.37
CA VAL A 407 5.16 16.10 -14.60
C VAL A 407 4.74 15.79 -13.18
N LEU A 408 4.96 14.56 -12.74
CA LEU A 408 4.77 14.13 -11.36
C LEU A 408 6.14 13.94 -10.70
N ALA A 409 6.37 14.59 -9.58
CA ALA A 409 7.50 14.33 -8.69
C ALA A 409 6.97 13.75 -7.38
N ARG A 410 7.49 12.58 -6.98
CA ARG A 410 7.13 11.89 -5.73
C ARG A 410 8.38 11.63 -4.90
N LEU A 411 8.37 12.07 -3.65
CA LEU A 411 9.44 11.86 -2.68
C LEU A 411 8.90 11.09 -1.48
N ALA A 412 9.50 9.94 -1.18
CA ALA A 412 9.19 9.06 -0.06
C ALA A 412 10.51 8.49 0.49
N LEU A 413 11.15 9.24 1.39
CA LEU A 413 12.47 8.87 1.92
C LEU A 413 12.43 7.52 2.65
N HIS A 414 13.47 6.70 2.52
CA HIS A 414 13.55 5.38 3.17
C HIS A 414 12.39 4.41 2.86
N GLU A 415 11.68 4.64 1.76
CA GLU A 415 10.65 3.72 1.29
C GLU A 415 11.25 2.38 0.88
N LYS A 416 10.61 1.30 1.31
CA LYS A 416 10.99 -0.07 0.96
C LYS A 416 10.03 -0.61 -0.08
N PHE A 417 10.54 -1.43 -0.99
CA PHE A 417 9.75 -2.02 -2.07
C PHE A 417 9.94 -3.51 -2.15
N ILE A 418 8.90 -4.19 -2.63
CA ILE A 418 9.01 -5.51 -3.22
C ILE A 418 9.03 -5.33 -4.74
N ASP A 419 10.14 -5.72 -5.33
CA ASP A 419 10.33 -5.62 -6.76
C ASP A 419 9.78 -6.87 -7.46
N GLY A 420 8.65 -6.70 -8.16
CA GLY A 420 8.34 -7.53 -9.32
C GLY A 420 9.18 -7.09 -10.53
N ALA A 421 9.08 -7.83 -11.63
CA ALA A 421 9.82 -7.47 -12.85
C ALA A 421 9.43 -6.06 -13.33
N PHE A 422 8.13 -5.80 -13.55
CA PHE A 422 7.61 -4.51 -14.02
C PHE A 422 6.88 -3.69 -12.96
N THR A 423 6.28 -4.34 -11.96
CA THR A 423 5.50 -3.67 -10.90
C THR A 423 6.27 -3.71 -9.59
N ARG A 424 6.23 -2.62 -8.82
CA ARG A 424 6.78 -2.54 -7.46
C ARG A 424 5.64 -2.35 -6.48
N LEU A 425 5.63 -3.10 -5.39
CA LEU A 425 4.74 -2.87 -4.27
C LEU A 425 5.51 -2.13 -3.18
N SER A 426 5.02 -0.96 -2.76
CA SER A 426 5.59 -0.26 -1.62
C SER A 426 5.21 -0.98 -0.33
N LEU A 427 6.18 -1.14 0.57
CA LEU A 427 5.98 -1.59 1.95
C LEU A 427 5.77 -0.41 2.91
N GLY A 428 5.65 0.80 2.36
CA GLY A 428 5.55 2.05 3.11
C GLY A 428 6.92 2.64 3.46
N THR A 429 6.84 3.80 4.11
CA THR A 429 7.97 4.58 4.60
C THR A 429 7.69 5.09 6.01
N PRO A 430 8.72 5.27 6.87
CA PRO A 430 8.58 5.98 8.14
C PRO A 430 8.53 7.51 7.99
N ASN A 431 8.71 8.05 6.79
CA ASN A 431 8.73 9.48 6.50
C ASN A 431 7.50 9.89 5.66
N PRO A 432 7.13 11.18 5.68
CA PRO A 432 6.07 11.68 4.82
C PRO A 432 6.34 11.43 3.34
N ILE A 433 5.27 11.11 2.61
CA ILE A 433 5.24 11.01 1.15
C ILE A 433 4.75 12.35 0.62
N ILE A 434 5.60 13.01 -0.17
CA ILE A 434 5.31 14.30 -0.79
C ILE A 434 5.17 14.08 -2.29
N GLN A 435 4.09 14.60 -2.87
CA GLN A 435 3.83 14.53 -4.30
C GLN A 435 3.47 15.90 -4.84
N ALA A 436 4.06 16.25 -5.98
CA ALA A 436 3.72 17.44 -6.74
C ALA A 436 3.48 17.05 -8.19
N GLN A 437 2.29 17.37 -8.70
CA GLN A 437 1.92 17.13 -10.09
C GLN A 437 1.61 18.46 -10.77
N TYR A 438 2.39 18.76 -11.80
CA TYR A 438 2.13 19.89 -12.70
C TYR A 438 1.64 19.38 -14.06
N THR A 439 0.55 19.94 -14.55
CA THR A 439 -0.08 19.58 -15.82
C THR A 439 -0.19 20.81 -16.70
N LEU A 440 0.22 20.68 -17.96
CA LEU A 440 0.08 21.69 -19.00
C LEU A 440 -0.82 21.13 -20.11
N GLY A 441 -2.00 21.70 -20.27
CA GLY A 441 -2.88 21.45 -21.40
C GLY A 441 -2.54 22.37 -22.57
N ILE A 442 -2.34 21.81 -23.76
CA ILE A 442 -1.87 22.52 -24.95
C ILE A 442 -3.00 22.53 -25.99
N LYS A 443 -3.51 23.72 -26.33
CA LYS A 443 -4.56 23.89 -27.35
C LYS A 443 -4.00 23.63 -28.76
N ASN A 444 -4.86 23.17 -29.69
CA ASN A 444 -4.56 22.86 -31.09
C ASN A 444 -3.61 21.68 -31.34
N LEU A 445 -2.86 21.20 -30.33
CA LEU A 445 -2.06 19.98 -30.45
C LEU A 445 -3.00 18.77 -30.50
N PHE A 446 -2.97 18.00 -31.59
CA PHE A 446 -3.88 16.86 -31.84
C PHE A 446 -5.36 17.20 -31.60
N ASN A 447 -5.81 18.35 -32.13
CA ASN A 447 -7.18 18.86 -32.00
C ASN A 447 -7.64 19.12 -30.55
N SER A 448 -6.71 19.39 -29.64
CA SER A 448 -7.02 19.79 -28.27
C SER A 448 -7.75 21.14 -28.22
N ASP A 449 -8.82 21.20 -27.43
CA ASP A 449 -9.73 22.34 -27.35
C ASP A 449 -9.23 23.46 -26.42
N TYR A 450 -8.43 23.13 -25.41
CA TYR A 450 -8.16 23.99 -24.25
C TYR A 450 -6.67 24.16 -23.96
N ASN A 451 -6.32 25.34 -23.42
CA ASN A 451 -4.99 25.65 -22.89
C ASN A 451 -5.11 25.99 -21.41
N TYR A 452 -4.37 25.29 -20.55
CA TYR A 452 -4.47 25.45 -19.10
C TYR A 452 -3.25 24.90 -18.39
N GLN A 453 -3.12 25.28 -17.12
CA GLN A 453 -2.14 24.74 -16.20
C GLN A 453 -2.88 24.21 -14.98
N LYS A 454 -2.41 23.11 -14.41
CA LYS A 454 -2.94 22.57 -13.15
C LYS A 454 -1.77 22.15 -12.26
N LEU A 455 -1.79 22.59 -11.01
CA LEU A 455 -0.86 22.15 -9.99
C LEU A 455 -1.65 21.44 -8.90
N VAL A 456 -1.21 20.25 -8.53
CA VAL A 456 -1.74 19.48 -7.40
C VAL A 456 -0.57 19.12 -6.49
N LEU A 457 -0.71 19.42 -5.20
CA LEU A 457 0.22 19.04 -4.16
C LEU A 457 -0.48 18.07 -3.22
N ASN A 458 0.20 16.99 -2.87
CA ASN A 458 -0.33 15.95 -2.01
C ASN A 458 0.73 15.56 -0.97
N LEU A 459 0.29 15.42 0.29
CA LEU A 459 1.11 15.06 1.44
C LEU A 459 0.39 13.97 2.22
N GLU A 460 1.06 12.83 2.38
CA GLU A 460 0.55 11.67 3.12
C GLU A 460 1.59 11.21 4.14
N ASP A 461 1.18 10.90 5.37
CA ASP A 461 2.07 10.35 6.38
C ASP A 461 1.30 9.57 7.47
N ARG A 462 2.04 8.73 8.19
CA ARG A 462 1.58 7.94 9.33
C ARG A 462 2.37 8.30 10.58
N ILE A 463 1.72 9.01 11.48
CA ILE A 463 2.28 9.33 12.80
C ILE A 463 1.87 8.25 13.79
N ARG A 464 2.84 7.49 14.30
CA ARG A 464 2.60 6.49 15.34
C ARG A 464 2.61 7.18 16.71
N ILE A 465 1.52 7.07 17.46
CA ILE A 465 1.34 7.70 18.77
C ILE A 465 1.14 6.60 19.81
N ASN A 466 2.22 6.10 20.38
CA ASN A 466 2.12 5.09 21.42
C ASN A 466 1.71 5.70 22.77
N PRO A 467 0.87 5.02 23.58
CA PRO A 467 0.27 3.69 23.35
C PRO A 467 -1.11 3.73 22.66
N ILE A 468 -1.54 4.89 22.15
CA ILE A 468 -2.90 5.08 21.61
C ILE A 468 -3.04 4.69 20.14
N GLY A 469 -2.04 4.06 19.53
CA GLY A 469 -2.08 3.54 18.16
C GLY A 469 -1.41 4.46 17.15
N TYR A 470 -2.06 4.77 16.03
CA TYR A 470 -1.48 5.59 14.96
C TYR A 470 -2.51 6.48 14.27
N PHE A 471 -2.01 7.61 13.77
CA PHE A 471 -2.74 8.65 13.09
C PHE A 471 -2.25 8.75 11.65
N ASP A 472 -3.15 8.56 10.70
CA ASP A 472 -2.90 8.74 9.27
C ASP A 472 -3.53 10.06 8.82
N TYR A 473 -2.81 10.81 8.01
CA TYR A 473 -3.36 11.99 7.35
C TYR A 473 -2.97 12.05 5.88
N LEU A 474 -3.89 12.60 5.10
CA LEU A 474 -3.76 12.88 3.68
C LEU A 474 -4.27 14.29 3.44
N LEU A 475 -3.37 15.16 3.00
CA LEU A 475 -3.68 16.53 2.62
C LEU A 475 -3.44 16.69 1.13
N GLU A 476 -4.39 17.30 0.44
CA GLU A 476 -4.23 17.62 -0.97
C GLU A 476 -4.73 19.04 -1.24
N CYS A 477 -4.01 19.77 -2.08
CA CYS A 477 -4.51 21.04 -2.59
C CYS A 477 -4.22 21.13 -4.08
N GLY A 478 -5.12 21.77 -4.81
CA GLY A 478 -5.03 21.87 -6.24
C GLY A 478 -5.53 23.20 -6.75
N LYS A 479 -4.91 23.66 -7.83
CA LYS A 479 -5.31 24.86 -8.55
C LYS A 479 -5.19 24.68 -10.05
N VAL A 480 -6.21 25.15 -10.75
CA VAL A 480 -6.32 25.17 -12.20
C VAL A 480 -6.30 26.61 -12.68
N TRP A 481 -5.41 26.91 -13.61
CA TRP A 481 -5.32 28.20 -14.30
C TRP A 481 -5.70 28.02 -15.76
N GLY A 482 -6.67 28.82 -16.22
CA GLY A 482 -7.21 28.73 -17.57
C GLY A 482 -8.74 28.68 -17.52
N GLN A 483 -9.36 28.70 -18.70
CA GLN A 483 -10.81 28.57 -18.84
C GLN A 483 -11.14 27.12 -19.25
N LEU A 484 -11.72 26.34 -18.34
CA LEU A 484 -12.01 24.92 -18.53
C LEU A 484 -13.44 24.54 -18.17
N PRO A 485 -14.03 23.61 -18.96
CA PRO A 485 -15.32 23.02 -18.63
C PRO A 485 -15.21 22.05 -17.45
N TYR A 486 -16.32 21.81 -16.74
CA TYR A 486 -16.35 20.98 -15.54
C TYR A 486 -15.69 19.58 -15.66
N PRO A 487 -15.71 18.85 -16.79
CA PRO A 487 -15.04 17.54 -16.89
C PRO A 487 -13.52 17.60 -16.78
N LEU A 488 -12.94 18.79 -16.99
CA LEU A 488 -11.50 19.05 -16.93
C LEU A 488 -11.07 19.76 -15.63
N LEU A 489 -12.02 20.18 -14.80
CA LEU A 489 -11.77 20.69 -13.46
C LEU A 489 -11.50 19.53 -12.48
N GLU A 490 -11.28 19.83 -11.20
CA GLU A 490 -11.25 18.78 -10.18
C GLU A 490 -12.68 18.33 -9.86
N LEU A 491 -13.02 17.13 -10.32
CA LEU A 491 -14.21 16.42 -9.88
C LEU A 491 -13.84 15.63 -8.62
N HIS A 492 -14.36 16.07 -7.47
CA HIS A 492 -14.00 15.48 -6.19
C HIS A 492 -14.52 14.05 -6.10
N GLY A 493 -13.62 13.12 -5.78
CA GLY A 493 -13.92 11.70 -5.76
C GLY A 493 -14.88 11.32 -4.64
N GLY A 494 -16.13 11.05 -5.00
CA GLY A 494 -17.10 10.39 -4.13
C GLY A 494 -16.97 8.87 -4.13
N ASN A 495 -17.81 8.19 -3.37
CA ASN A 495 -17.84 6.73 -3.30
C ASN A 495 -19.28 6.21 -3.15
N GLU A 496 -19.79 5.61 -4.22
CA GLU A 496 -21.13 5.01 -4.27
C GLU A 496 -21.11 3.48 -4.14
N THR A 497 -20.10 2.95 -3.44
CA THR A 497 -19.99 1.52 -3.12
C THR A 497 -20.11 1.29 -1.62
N TYR A 498 -20.53 0.08 -1.23
CA TYR A 498 -20.51 -0.35 0.16
C TYR A 498 -19.10 -0.51 0.71
N THR A 499 -18.06 -0.47 -0.14
CA THR A 499 -16.67 -0.59 0.31
C THR A 499 -16.11 0.75 0.76
N TYR A 500 -15.44 0.79 1.90
CA TYR A 500 -14.76 2.00 2.38
C TYR A 500 -13.56 2.32 1.48
N ASP A 501 -13.47 3.58 1.01
CA ASP A 501 -12.35 4.08 0.23
C ASP A 501 -11.55 5.12 1.02
N LEU A 502 -10.24 4.89 1.13
CA LEU A 502 -9.32 5.79 1.83
C LEU A 502 -9.12 7.12 1.07
N TYR A 503 -9.10 7.10 -0.27
CA TYR A 503 -8.78 8.27 -1.10
C TYR A 503 -10.03 8.99 -1.68
N ALA A 504 -11.24 8.52 -1.39
CA ALA A 504 -12.50 9.17 -1.78
C ALA A 504 -13.35 9.59 -0.57
N PHE A 505 -14.24 10.56 -0.76
CA PHE A 505 -15.27 10.91 0.21
C PHE A 505 -16.36 9.83 0.23
N ASN A 506 -16.54 9.16 1.38
CA ASN A 506 -17.42 8.01 1.50
C ASN A 506 -18.91 8.38 1.57
N GLY A 507 -19.23 9.60 1.96
CA GLY A 507 -20.59 10.17 2.00
C GLY A 507 -20.96 11.04 0.80
N MET A 508 -20.07 11.15 -0.19
CA MET A 508 -20.24 11.96 -1.40
C MET A 508 -20.56 11.06 -2.60
N ASN A 509 -21.47 11.52 -3.46
CA ASN A 509 -21.82 10.83 -4.71
C ASN A 509 -20.79 11.11 -5.81
N TYR A 510 -20.75 10.30 -6.86
CA TYR A 510 -19.91 10.60 -8.02
C TYR A 510 -20.45 11.84 -8.76
N TYR A 511 -19.55 12.73 -9.19
CA TYR A 511 -19.89 14.01 -9.83
C TYR A 511 -20.75 14.92 -8.94
N GLU A 512 -20.60 14.85 -7.62
CA GLU A 512 -21.38 15.74 -6.74
C GLU A 512 -20.77 17.15 -6.63
N PHE A 513 -19.44 17.25 -6.52
CA PHE A 513 -18.75 18.52 -6.34
C PHE A 513 -17.61 18.71 -7.33
N VAL A 514 -17.45 19.95 -7.80
CA VAL A 514 -16.36 20.36 -8.68
C VAL A 514 -15.65 21.60 -8.15
N SER A 515 -14.35 21.71 -8.41
CA SER A 515 -13.56 22.90 -8.08
C SER A 515 -12.43 23.15 -9.07
N ASP A 516 -12.05 24.42 -9.24
CA ASP A 516 -10.81 24.82 -9.92
C ASP A 516 -9.71 25.22 -8.94
N GLU A 517 -10.07 25.55 -7.70
CA GLU A 517 -9.16 25.75 -6.58
C GLU A 517 -9.74 25.08 -5.35
N TYR A 518 -8.97 24.20 -4.71
CA TYR A 518 -9.44 23.40 -3.60
C TYR A 518 -8.33 23.00 -2.63
N ALA A 519 -8.76 22.61 -1.43
CA ALA A 519 -7.97 21.87 -0.47
C ALA A 519 -8.85 20.77 0.17
N THR A 520 -8.29 19.59 0.32
CA THR A 520 -8.89 18.47 1.04
C THR A 520 -7.99 18.02 2.17
N ALA A 521 -8.62 17.52 3.23
CA ALA A 521 -7.95 16.88 4.34
C ALA A 521 -8.71 15.61 4.70
N SER A 522 -8.03 14.49 4.78
CA SER A 522 -8.55 13.22 5.28
C SER A 522 -7.67 12.77 6.43
N ILE A 523 -8.28 12.53 7.58
CA ILE A 523 -7.60 12.12 8.80
C ILE A 523 -8.26 10.86 9.36
N SER A 524 -7.46 9.94 9.88
CA SER A 524 -7.97 8.77 10.60
C SER A 524 -7.04 8.37 11.72
N HIS A 525 -7.61 8.01 12.85
CA HIS A 525 -6.88 7.51 14.00
C HIS A 525 -7.32 6.08 14.32
N HIS A 526 -6.36 5.17 14.34
CA HIS A 526 -6.53 3.78 14.68
C HIS A 526 -6.00 3.55 16.08
N PHE A 527 -6.88 3.13 16.99
CA PHE A 527 -6.55 3.03 18.42
C PHE A 527 -5.90 1.71 18.83
N ASP A 528 -5.81 0.74 17.91
CA ASP A 528 -5.26 -0.60 18.17
C ASP A 528 -5.86 -1.32 19.40
N GLY A 529 -7.14 -1.05 19.71
CA GLY A 529 -7.85 -1.65 20.83
C GLY A 529 -7.68 -0.91 22.16
N PHE A 530 -7.15 0.31 22.17
CA PHE A 530 -6.85 1.07 23.40
C PHE A 530 -8.03 1.17 24.38
N PHE A 531 -9.27 1.27 23.89
CA PHE A 531 -10.49 1.31 24.72
C PHE A 531 -11.19 -0.07 24.79
N LEU A 532 -11.41 -0.75 23.67
CA LEU A 532 -12.17 -1.99 23.53
C LEU A 532 -11.46 -3.18 24.17
N ASN A 533 -10.13 -3.20 24.26
CA ASN A 533 -9.40 -4.23 25.01
C ASN A 533 -9.72 -4.18 26.52
N ARG A 534 -10.30 -3.08 27.03
CA ARG A 534 -10.74 -2.95 28.43
C ARG A 534 -12.12 -3.57 28.67
N ILE A 535 -12.92 -3.78 27.61
CA ILE A 535 -14.25 -4.36 27.68
C ILE A 535 -14.13 -5.88 27.50
N PRO A 536 -14.52 -6.73 28.49
CA PRO A 536 -14.23 -8.17 28.45
C PRO A 536 -14.68 -8.92 27.19
N LEU A 537 -15.85 -8.59 26.64
CA LEU A 537 -16.37 -9.22 25.41
C LEU A 537 -15.55 -8.80 24.18
N MET A 538 -15.33 -7.49 24.01
CA MET A 538 -14.62 -6.94 22.86
C MET A 538 -13.15 -7.35 22.84
N ARG A 539 -12.55 -7.47 24.03
CA ARG A 539 -11.24 -8.10 24.24
C ARG A 539 -11.18 -9.54 23.73
N LYS A 540 -12.18 -10.37 24.01
CA LYS A 540 -12.24 -11.76 23.51
C LYS A 540 -12.35 -11.79 21.99
N LEU A 541 -13.12 -10.87 21.42
CA LEU A 541 -13.28 -10.72 19.98
C LEU A 541 -12.09 -10.03 19.28
N LYS A 542 -11.15 -9.47 20.05
CA LYS A 542 -9.99 -8.69 19.59
C LYS A 542 -10.37 -7.48 18.73
N TRP A 543 -11.57 -6.91 18.91
CA TRP A 543 -12.03 -5.75 18.15
C TRP A 543 -11.19 -4.50 18.43
N ARG A 544 -11.00 -3.68 17.41
CA ARG A 544 -10.20 -2.45 17.45
C ARG A 544 -11.04 -1.27 16.97
N GLU A 545 -10.74 -0.07 17.42
CA GLU A 545 -11.48 1.15 17.12
C GLU A 545 -10.75 1.99 16.09
N VAL A 546 -11.54 2.65 15.25
CA VAL A 546 -11.05 3.65 14.33
C VAL A 546 -12.03 4.81 14.28
N ILE A 547 -11.50 6.02 14.23
CA ILE A 547 -12.26 7.23 13.94
C ILE A 547 -11.58 7.99 12.82
N GLY A 548 -12.32 8.84 12.12
CA GLY A 548 -11.75 9.71 11.12
C GLY A 548 -12.72 10.79 10.68
N GLY A 549 -12.24 11.61 9.76
CA GLY A 549 -13.04 12.62 9.11
C GLY A 549 -12.35 13.14 7.87
N LYS A 550 -13.17 13.65 6.94
CA LYS A 550 -12.70 14.28 5.72
C LYS A 550 -13.36 15.63 5.54
N ALA A 551 -12.59 16.57 5.04
CA ALA A 551 -13.02 17.93 4.75
C ALA A 551 -12.60 18.31 3.32
N LEU A 552 -13.46 19.09 2.67
CA LEU A 552 -13.20 19.67 1.35
C LEU A 552 -13.64 21.13 1.38
N ILE A 553 -12.72 22.02 1.01
CA ILE A 553 -13.03 23.40 0.69
C ILE A 553 -12.59 23.67 -0.74
N GLY A 554 -13.38 24.42 -1.48
CA GLY A 554 -13.02 24.77 -2.84
C GLY A 554 -13.94 25.82 -3.43
N ARG A 555 -13.60 26.26 -4.63
CA ARG A 555 -14.42 27.19 -5.41
C ARG A 555 -14.31 26.86 -6.90
N VAL A 556 -15.20 27.47 -7.66
CA VAL A 556 -15.18 27.49 -9.12
C VAL A 556 -15.24 28.94 -9.56
N ASN A 557 -14.29 29.37 -10.40
CA ASN A 557 -14.32 30.67 -11.05
C ASN A 557 -15.50 30.76 -12.01
N ASP A 558 -16.21 31.89 -12.02
CA ASP A 558 -17.40 32.07 -12.86
C ASP A 558 -17.08 31.87 -14.36
N LYS A 559 -15.86 32.22 -14.80
CA LYS A 559 -15.40 31.96 -16.19
C LYS A 559 -15.42 30.49 -16.58
N ASN A 560 -15.17 29.59 -15.64
CA ASN A 560 -15.20 28.13 -15.84
C ASN A 560 -16.64 27.61 -15.80
N ARG A 561 -17.46 28.19 -14.90
CA ARG A 561 -18.87 27.84 -14.73
C ARG A 561 -19.72 28.17 -15.97
N GLU A 562 -19.33 29.18 -16.74
CA GLU A 562 -20.06 29.60 -17.95
C GLU A 562 -19.76 28.77 -19.20
N LEU A 563 -18.71 27.92 -19.19
CA LEU A 563 -18.30 27.18 -20.39
C LEU A 563 -19.22 26.03 -20.75
N LEU A 564 -19.59 25.21 -19.76
CA LEU A 564 -20.59 24.17 -19.90
C LEU A 564 -21.58 24.29 -18.74
N ILE A 565 -22.85 24.06 -19.05
CA ILE A 565 -23.92 23.99 -18.08
C ILE A 565 -23.63 22.81 -17.15
N PHE A 566 -23.69 23.06 -15.84
CA PHE A 566 -23.50 22.01 -14.85
C PHE A 566 -24.70 21.07 -14.89
N PRO A 567 -24.47 19.75 -14.91
CA PRO A 567 -25.54 18.78 -14.70
C PRO A 567 -26.25 19.03 -13.37
N ASP A 568 -27.54 18.67 -13.26
CA ASP A 568 -28.40 18.94 -12.09
C ASP A 568 -27.86 18.45 -10.73
N HIS A 569 -26.92 17.52 -10.74
CA HIS A 569 -26.32 16.88 -9.56
C HIS A 569 -24.87 17.31 -9.30
N LEU A 570 -24.33 18.21 -10.13
CA LEU A 570 -23.00 18.77 -9.98
C LEU A 570 -23.07 20.15 -9.34
N TYR A 571 -22.46 20.30 -8.17
CA TYR A 571 -22.50 21.53 -7.39
C TYR A 571 -21.10 22.14 -7.22
N ASP A 572 -21.08 23.46 -7.01
CA ASP A 572 -19.92 24.13 -6.44
C ASP A 572 -20.03 24.15 -4.90
N LEU A 573 -18.96 24.61 -4.24
CA LEU A 573 -18.87 24.68 -2.78
C LEU A 573 -19.19 26.10 -2.24
N LYS A 574 -20.03 26.88 -2.93
CA LYS A 574 -20.33 28.28 -2.54
C LYS A 574 -21.02 28.41 -1.17
N ARG A 575 -21.69 27.35 -0.69
CA ARG A 575 -22.37 27.31 0.62
C ARG A 575 -21.44 27.00 1.80
N GLY A 576 -20.15 26.76 1.54
CA GLY A 576 -19.15 26.43 2.56
C GLY A 576 -18.49 25.06 2.33
N PRO A 577 -17.62 24.62 3.25
CA PRO A 577 -16.92 23.35 3.12
C PRO A 577 -17.82 22.11 3.22
N TYR A 578 -17.45 21.05 2.49
CA TYR A 578 -18.00 19.70 2.66
C TYR A 578 -17.28 18.99 3.81
N PHE A 579 -18.03 18.28 4.66
CA PHE A 579 -17.51 17.51 5.78
C PHE A 579 -18.17 16.14 5.90
N GLU A 580 -17.37 15.13 6.21
CA GLU A 580 -17.82 13.82 6.68
C GLU A 580 -16.98 13.35 7.87
N ALA A 581 -17.61 12.58 8.76
CA ALA A 581 -16.95 11.93 9.88
C ALA A 581 -17.22 10.43 9.85
N ASN A 582 -16.30 9.63 10.35
CA ASN A 582 -16.48 8.19 10.49
C ASN A 582 -16.05 7.68 11.85
N ALA A 583 -16.73 6.63 12.29
CA ALA A 583 -16.35 5.82 13.44
C ALA A 583 -16.63 4.36 13.11
N GLY A 584 -15.65 3.50 13.37
CA GLY A 584 -15.69 2.12 12.93
C GLY A 584 -15.08 1.15 13.92
N ILE A 585 -15.40 -0.11 13.69
CA ILE A 585 -14.84 -1.26 14.38
C ILE A 585 -14.05 -2.07 13.36
N GLU A 586 -12.76 -2.24 13.64
CA GLU A 586 -11.85 -3.06 12.86
C GLU A 586 -11.67 -4.42 13.53
N ASN A 587 -11.03 -5.33 12.80
CA ASN A 587 -10.68 -6.65 13.27
C ASN A 587 -11.85 -7.61 13.53
N ILE A 588 -13.00 -7.36 12.90
CA ILE A 588 -14.16 -8.26 12.96
C ILE A 588 -13.80 -9.54 12.20
N PHE A 589 -13.84 -10.69 12.88
CA PHE A 589 -13.32 -11.96 12.37
C PHE A 589 -11.88 -11.87 11.83
N LYS A 590 -11.08 -10.93 12.34
CA LYS A 590 -9.68 -10.66 11.94
C LYS A 590 -9.45 -10.09 10.55
N VAL A 591 -10.51 -9.85 9.76
CA VAL A 591 -10.37 -9.43 8.36
C VAL A 591 -11.36 -8.35 7.91
N PHE A 592 -12.44 -8.13 8.66
CA PHE A 592 -13.44 -7.14 8.32
C PHE A 592 -13.32 -5.89 9.20
N ARG A 593 -13.63 -4.76 8.58
CA ARG A 593 -13.87 -3.48 9.24
C ARG A 593 -15.23 -2.94 8.78
N ILE A 594 -15.95 -2.34 9.73
CA ILE A 594 -17.24 -1.67 9.47
C ILE A 594 -17.14 -0.24 10.01
N ASP A 595 -17.47 0.74 9.19
CA ASP A 595 -17.54 2.16 9.56
C ASP A 595 -18.97 2.67 9.42
N GLY A 596 -19.44 3.39 10.44
CA GLY A 596 -20.52 4.35 10.27
C GLY A 596 -19.96 5.65 9.72
N ILE A 597 -20.53 6.14 8.62
CA ILE A 597 -20.17 7.41 7.97
C ILE A 597 -21.30 8.41 8.19
N TRP A 598 -20.99 9.56 8.75
CA TRP A 598 -21.89 10.70 8.88
C TRP A 598 -21.47 11.78 7.91
N ARG A 599 -22.38 12.16 7.01
CA ARG A 599 -22.26 13.40 6.25
C ARG A 599 -22.69 14.54 7.16
N LEU A 600 -21.91 15.62 7.21
CA LEU A 600 -22.13 16.71 8.17
C LEU A 600 -22.55 18.03 7.50
N SER A 601 -22.41 18.15 6.18
CA SER A 601 -22.85 19.32 5.42
C SER A 601 -23.52 18.94 4.09
N TYR A 602 -24.18 19.92 3.46
CA TYR A 602 -24.93 19.72 2.22
C TYR A 602 -25.98 18.59 2.32
N LEU A 603 -26.70 18.53 3.45
CA LEU A 603 -27.69 17.47 3.75
C LEU A 603 -29.02 17.62 3.00
N ASP A 604 -29.24 18.80 2.42
CA ASP A 604 -30.41 19.19 1.65
C ASP A 604 -30.28 18.89 0.15
N ASN A 605 -29.09 18.48 -0.31
CA ASN A 605 -28.89 18.03 -1.68
C ASN A 605 -29.76 16.80 -1.99
N PRO A 606 -30.31 16.68 -3.21
CA PRO A 606 -31.11 15.52 -3.58
C PRO A 606 -30.27 14.25 -3.58
N ARG A 607 -30.86 13.12 -3.16
CA ARG A 607 -30.23 11.78 -3.17
C ARG A 607 -28.97 11.66 -2.30
N VAL A 608 -28.85 12.48 -1.25
CA VAL A 608 -27.81 12.30 -0.23
C VAL A 608 -28.27 11.35 0.86
N THR A 609 -27.32 10.58 1.40
CA THR A 609 -27.55 9.69 2.53
C THR A 609 -26.82 10.26 3.75
N PRO A 610 -27.53 10.85 4.75
CA PRO A 610 -26.89 11.48 5.90
C PRO A 610 -26.03 10.53 6.73
N PHE A 611 -26.45 9.26 6.84
CA PHE A 611 -25.72 8.23 7.55
C PHE A 611 -25.70 6.92 6.77
N SER A 612 -24.53 6.30 6.64
CA SER A 612 -24.39 5.03 5.92
C SER A 612 -23.30 4.14 6.52
N PHE A 613 -23.42 2.84 6.31
CA PHE A 613 -22.37 1.89 6.66
C PHE A 613 -21.45 1.62 5.47
N ARG A 614 -20.16 1.48 5.76
CA ARG A 614 -19.14 1.04 4.80
C ARG A 614 -18.38 -0.14 5.38
N PHE A 615 -17.96 -1.04 4.50
CA PHE A 615 -17.25 -2.26 4.83
C PHE A 615 -15.87 -2.22 4.19
N SER A 616 -14.85 -2.74 4.84
CA SER A 616 -13.59 -3.01 4.15
C SER A 616 -13.03 -4.34 4.57
N PHE A 617 -12.34 -4.97 3.62
CA PHE A 617 -11.52 -6.13 3.88
C PHE A 617 -10.11 -5.64 4.17
N GLN A 618 -9.62 -5.90 5.37
CA GLN A 618 -8.31 -5.49 5.84
C GLN A 618 -7.54 -6.72 6.29
N PHE A 619 -6.52 -7.10 5.52
CA PHE A 619 -5.58 -8.13 5.94
C PHE A 619 -4.44 -7.46 6.71
N ASN A 620 -4.70 -7.15 7.98
CA ASN A 620 -3.74 -6.52 8.87
C ASN A 620 -3.31 -7.51 9.97
N PHE A 621 -2.02 -7.50 10.31
CA PHE A 621 -1.50 -8.24 11.45
C PHE A 621 -1.97 -7.61 12.79
#